data_AF-B7QJ23-F1
#
_entry.id   AF-B7QJ23-F1
#
_cell.length_a   1.000
_cell.length_b   1.000
_cell.length_c   1.000
_cell.angle_alpha   90.00
_cell.angle_beta   90.00
_cell.angle_gamma   90.00
#
_symmetry.space_group_name_H-M   'P 1'
#
loop_
_entity.id
_entity.type
_entity.pdbx_description
1 polymer ?
#
loop_
_entity_poly.entity_id
_entity_poly.type
_entity_poly.pdbx_seq_one_letter_code
_entity_poly.pdbx_strand_id
1 'polypeptide(L)'
;MLSHQLKQYRIDGEKSIIQNPTEAQRKEHEKCEFELHEVYAIDVLVSTGEGKGREMNTRTTVYKRTDETYLLRSKASRAFVSIVDKQFASMPFTLRAFDEEVKAKMGVLECVNHKLLDPFQVLYEKEGGGGWN
;
A
#
# COMPACT_ATOMS: atom_id res chain seq x y z
N MET A 1 11.86 2.02 -0.40
CA MET A 1 10.58 2.64 0.01
C MET A 1 10.37 3.90 -0.82
N LEU A 2 9.11 4.33 -1.02
CA LEU A 2 8.76 5.56 -1.72
C LEU A 2 8.15 6.58 -0.76
N SER A 3 8.67 7.81 -0.80
CA SER A 3 7.95 9.00 -0.30
C SER A 3 7.17 9.61 -1.46
N HIS A 4 5.93 10.01 -1.25
CA HIS A 4 5.03 10.40 -2.34
C HIS A 4 4.65 11.87 -2.29
N GLN A 5 4.47 12.46 -3.49
CA GLN A 5 3.72 13.69 -3.65
C GLN A 5 2.26 13.46 -3.22
N LEU A 6 1.70 14.40 -2.48
CA LEU A 6 0.30 14.43 -2.09
C LEU A 6 -0.47 15.40 -2.99
N LYS A 7 -1.65 14.98 -3.44
CA LYS A 7 -2.62 15.84 -4.12
C LYS A 7 -3.97 15.69 -3.41
N GLN A 8 -4.93 16.56 -3.72
CA GLN A 8 -6.28 16.41 -3.19
C GLN A 8 -6.84 15.03 -3.58
N TYR A 9 -7.31 14.28 -2.58
CA TYR A 9 -7.82 12.91 -2.73
C TYR A 9 -6.84 11.87 -3.28
N ARG A 10 -5.53 12.14 -3.28
CA ARG A 10 -4.51 11.19 -3.74
C ARG A 10 -3.26 11.22 -2.88
N ILE A 11 -2.97 10.11 -2.22
CA ILE A 11 -1.83 9.97 -1.30
C ILE A 11 -0.54 9.51 -1.99
N ASP A 12 -0.67 8.98 -3.20
CA ASP A 12 0.41 8.47 -4.02
C ASP A 12 0.40 9.17 -5.39
N GLY A 13 0.82 10.44 -5.36
CA GLY A 13 1.06 11.21 -6.57
C GLY A 13 2.18 10.59 -7.43
N GLU A 14 2.27 11.09 -8.66
CA GLU A 14 3.21 10.60 -9.69
C GLU A 14 4.66 10.82 -9.29
N LYS A 15 4.98 12.01 -8.75
CA LYS A 15 6.33 12.30 -8.25
C LYS A 15 6.57 11.56 -6.93
N SER A 16 7.68 10.84 -6.85
CA SER A 16 8.08 10.11 -5.65
C SER A 16 9.58 10.15 -5.44
N ILE A 17 10.01 9.98 -4.20
CA ILE A 17 11.42 9.86 -3.82
C ILE A 17 11.66 8.42 -3.41
N ILE A 18 12.64 7.77 -4.05
CA ILE A 18 13.00 6.38 -3.73
C ILE A 18 14.25 6.32 -2.84
N GLN A 19 14.11 5.66 -1.69
CA GLN A 19 15.23 5.41 -0.77
C GLN A 19 15.90 4.06 -1.08
N ASN A 20 17.24 4.07 -1.17
CA ASN A 20 18.09 2.90 -1.40
C ASN A 20 17.61 1.97 -2.55
N PRO A 21 17.41 2.48 -3.78
CA PRO A 21 16.92 1.68 -4.89
C PRO A 21 17.96 0.66 -5.37
N THR A 22 17.48 -0.51 -5.80
CA THR A 22 18.29 -1.41 -6.63
C THR A 22 18.59 -0.78 -7.99
N GLU A 23 19.54 -1.34 -8.76
CA GLU A 23 19.83 -0.82 -10.10
C GLU A 23 18.62 -0.86 -11.04
N ALA A 24 17.80 -1.91 -10.95
CA ALA A 24 16.57 -2.04 -11.74
C ALA A 24 15.56 -0.95 -11.35
N GLN A 25 15.29 -0.80 -10.05
CA GLN A 25 14.38 0.22 -9.53
C GLN A 25 14.85 1.63 -9.89
N ARG A 26 16.16 1.91 -9.84
CA ARG A 26 16.73 3.22 -10.22
C ARG A 26 16.51 3.53 -11.70
N LYS A 27 16.51 2.53 -12.58
CA LYS A 27 16.28 2.70 -14.02
C LYS A 27 14.80 2.92 -14.33
N GLU A 28 13.91 2.23 -13.61
CA GLU A 28 12.46 2.33 -13.78
C GLU A 28 11.85 3.56 -13.09
N HIS A 29 12.50 4.07 -12.04
CA HIS A 29 12.05 5.24 -11.30
C HIS A 29 12.33 6.52 -12.08
N GLU A 30 11.26 7.28 -12.38
CA GLU A 30 11.34 8.50 -13.17
C GLU A 30 12.01 9.64 -12.37
N LYS A 31 12.98 10.30 -13.01
CA LYS A 31 13.58 11.51 -12.45
C LYS A 31 12.58 12.66 -12.55
N CYS A 32 12.38 13.36 -11.45
CA CYS A 32 11.56 14.56 -11.41
C CYS A 32 12.29 15.69 -10.68
N GLU A 33 11.87 16.92 -10.96
CA GLU A 33 12.27 18.11 -10.22
C GLU A 33 11.12 18.57 -9.32
N PHE A 34 11.48 19.09 -8.15
CA PHE A 34 10.51 19.68 -7.22
C PHE A 34 10.06 21.05 -7.72
N GLU A 35 8.78 21.33 -7.57
CA GLU A 35 8.15 22.58 -8.00
C GLU A 35 7.51 23.32 -6.82
N LEU A 36 7.26 24.62 -7.03
CA LEU A 36 6.62 25.46 -6.03
C LEU A 36 5.18 24.97 -5.76
N HIS A 37 4.77 25.01 -4.49
CA HIS A 37 3.45 24.59 -4.01
C HIS A 37 3.15 23.08 -4.07
N GLU A 38 4.14 22.24 -4.34
CA GLU A 38 3.98 20.81 -4.18
C GLU A 38 4.01 20.40 -2.70
N VAL A 39 3.22 19.38 -2.37
CA VAL A 39 3.13 18.80 -1.02
C VAL A 39 3.64 17.37 -1.08
N TYR A 40 4.45 16.97 -0.10
CA TYR A 40 5.03 15.63 -0.03
C TYR A 40 4.86 15.01 1.36
N ALA A 41 4.58 13.71 1.40
CA ALA A 41 4.75 12.89 2.59
C ALA A 41 6.15 12.24 2.53
N ILE A 42 7.04 12.68 3.41
CA ILE A 42 8.40 12.14 3.52
C ILE A 42 8.39 11.01 4.55
N ASP A 43 8.67 9.80 4.07
CA ASP A 43 8.78 8.59 4.87
C ASP A 43 10.23 8.10 4.91
N VAL A 44 10.78 8.01 6.11
CA VAL A 44 12.18 7.63 6.36
C VAL A 44 12.18 6.39 7.22
N LEU A 45 12.44 5.25 6.59
CA LEU A 45 12.67 3.99 7.29
C LEU A 45 14.15 3.65 7.25
N VAL A 46 14.73 3.46 8.42
CA VAL A 46 16.13 3.06 8.58
C VAL A 46 16.16 1.77 9.39
N SER A 47 16.98 0.84 8.94
CA SER A 47 17.19 -0.44 9.61
C SER A 47 18.61 -0.50 10.16
N THR A 48 18.77 -1.10 11.33
CA THR A 48 20.08 -1.46 11.87
C THR A 48 20.65 -2.75 11.24
N GLY A 49 19.85 -3.45 10.42
CA GLY A 49 20.21 -4.68 9.72
C GLY A 49 20.56 -4.46 8.25
N GLU A 50 20.12 -5.38 7.37
CA GLU A 50 20.38 -5.32 5.93
C GLU A 50 19.54 -4.24 5.22
N GLY A 51 18.49 -3.73 5.88
CA GLY A 51 17.56 -2.76 5.31
C GLY A 51 16.68 -3.37 4.20
N LYS A 52 16.49 -4.69 4.23
CA LYS A 52 15.72 -5.44 3.24
C LYS A 52 14.49 -6.02 3.90
N GLY A 53 13.38 -5.29 3.82
CA GLY A 53 12.08 -5.76 4.28
C GLY A 53 11.62 -7.02 3.53
N ARG A 54 11.10 -8.00 4.28
CA ARG A 54 10.61 -9.28 3.76
C ARG A 54 9.20 -9.52 4.28
N GLU A 55 8.36 -10.10 3.44
CA GLU A 55 7.04 -10.59 3.88
C GLU A 55 7.21 -11.81 4.78
N MET A 56 6.29 -11.95 5.73
CA MET A 56 6.14 -13.13 6.58
C MET A 56 4.67 -13.61 6.52
N ASN A 57 4.27 -14.49 7.45
CA ASN A 57 2.90 -15.03 7.51
C ASN A 57 1.87 -14.04 8.09
N THR A 58 2.25 -12.79 8.35
CA THR A 58 1.34 -11.77 8.89
C THR A 58 0.37 -11.32 7.82
N ARG A 59 -0.92 -11.41 8.13
CA ARG A 59 -1.97 -11.02 7.22
C ARG A 59 -1.98 -9.50 7.00
N THR A 60 -1.94 -9.09 5.73
CA THR A 60 -2.24 -7.71 5.34
C THR A 60 -3.69 -7.35 5.66
N THR A 61 -3.89 -6.21 6.33
CA THR A 61 -5.22 -5.71 6.70
C THR A 61 -5.49 -4.29 6.24
N VAL A 62 -4.49 -3.61 5.66
CA VAL A 62 -4.59 -2.25 5.15
C VAL A 62 -4.53 -2.28 3.63
N TYR A 63 -5.49 -1.60 3.00
CA TYR A 63 -5.68 -1.60 1.55
C TYR A 63 -6.05 -0.20 1.07
N LYS A 64 -5.84 0.10 -0.21
CA LYS A 64 -6.31 1.35 -0.85
C LYS A 64 -6.95 1.04 -2.19
N ARG A 65 -8.01 1.76 -2.54
CA ARG A 65 -8.66 1.68 -3.84
C ARG A 65 -7.76 2.22 -4.95
N THR A 66 -7.71 1.49 -6.06
CA THR A 66 -7.03 1.90 -7.30
C THR A 66 -8.03 2.53 -8.28
N ASP A 67 -7.52 3.09 -9.37
CA ASP A 67 -8.35 3.58 -10.48
C ASP A 67 -8.78 2.45 -11.44
N GLU A 68 -8.32 1.22 -11.20
CA GLU A 68 -8.64 0.06 -12.04
C GLU A 68 -10.14 -0.28 -11.95
N THR A 69 -10.67 -0.77 -13.06
CA THR A 69 -12.07 -1.19 -13.19
C THR A 69 -12.14 -2.65 -13.62
N TYR A 70 -12.89 -3.45 -12.88
CA TYR A 70 -13.08 -4.87 -13.15
C TYR A 70 -14.49 -5.31 -12.74
N LEU A 71 -15.11 -6.15 -13.56
CA LEU A 71 -16.42 -6.73 -13.25
C LEU A 71 -16.27 -7.92 -12.29
N LEU A 72 -16.38 -7.64 -11.00
CA LEU A 72 -16.34 -8.64 -9.93
C LEU A 72 -17.41 -9.72 -10.12
N ARG A 73 -17.03 -10.99 -9.96
CA ARG A 73 -17.90 -12.17 -10.07
C ARG A 73 -18.59 -12.50 -8.76
N SER A 74 -17.92 -12.34 -7.61
CA SER A 74 -18.52 -12.65 -6.31
C SER A 74 -19.48 -11.56 -5.82
N LYS A 75 -20.63 -11.97 -5.27
CA LYS A 75 -21.57 -11.06 -4.61
C LYS A 75 -20.94 -10.39 -3.38
N ALA A 76 -20.09 -11.13 -2.65
CA ALA A 76 -19.40 -10.60 -1.48
C ALA A 76 -18.42 -9.49 -1.86
N SER A 77 -17.62 -9.68 -2.91
CA SER A 77 -16.66 -8.68 -3.39
C SER A 77 -17.37 -7.42 -3.90
N ARG A 78 -18.47 -7.56 -4.66
CA ARG A 78 -19.28 -6.41 -5.11
C ARG A 78 -19.82 -5.59 -3.94
N ALA A 79 -20.39 -6.26 -2.93
CA ALA A 79 -20.89 -5.59 -1.73
C ALA A 79 -19.76 -4.89 -0.96
N PHE A 80 -18.60 -5.54 -0.86
CA PHE A 80 -17.42 -4.99 -0.20
C PHE A 80 -16.90 -3.72 -0.88
N VAL A 81 -16.69 -3.74 -2.20
CA VAL A 81 -16.21 -2.56 -2.96
C VAL A 81 -17.22 -1.40 -2.88
N SER A 82 -18.52 -1.68 -2.91
CA SER A 82 -19.55 -0.64 -2.74
C SER A 82 -19.44 0.09 -1.39
N ILE A 83 -19.07 -0.61 -0.32
CA ILE A 83 -18.82 0.02 0.99
C ILE A 83 -17.52 0.83 0.94
N VAL A 84 -16.46 0.28 0.34
CA VAL A 84 -15.16 0.96 0.19
C VAL A 84 -15.31 2.28 -0.54
N ASP A 85 -15.95 2.28 -1.70
CA ASP A 85 -16.13 3.48 -2.53
C ASP A 85 -16.95 4.55 -1.78
N LYS A 86 -17.94 4.14 -0.98
CA LYS A 86 -18.79 5.05 -0.21
C LYS A 86 -18.10 5.64 1.02
N GLN A 87 -17.30 4.86 1.74
CA GLN A 87 -16.74 5.25 3.04
C GLN A 87 -15.31 5.79 2.96
N PHE A 88 -14.48 5.23 2.08
CA PHE A 88 -13.05 5.52 2.02
C PHE A 88 -12.62 6.15 0.69
N ALA A 89 -13.41 5.98 -0.37
CA ALA A 89 -13.07 6.43 -1.71
C ALA A 89 -11.67 5.93 -2.12
N SER A 90 -10.74 6.84 -2.44
CA SER A 90 -9.35 6.56 -2.81
C SER A 90 -8.37 6.48 -1.62
N MET A 91 -8.83 6.68 -0.38
CA MET A 91 -7.97 6.69 0.80
C MET A 91 -7.70 5.28 1.32
N PRO A 92 -6.53 5.03 1.94
CA PRO A 92 -6.28 3.76 2.60
C PRO A 92 -7.24 3.49 3.75
N PHE A 93 -7.57 2.21 3.95
CA PHE A 93 -8.48 1.76 4.99
C PHE A 93 -8.02 0.43 5.57
N THR A 94 -8.51 0.11 6.77
CA THR A 94 -8.27 -1.18 7.44
C THR A 94 -9.51 -2.06 7.37
N LEU A 95 -9.34 -3.38 7.23
CA LEU A 95 -10.43 -4.35 7.29
C LEU A 95 -11.20 -4.32 8.63
N ARG A 96 -10.59 -3.80 9.70
CA ARG A 96 -11.24 -3.64 11.01
C ARG A 96 -12.32 -2.55 11.02
N ALA A 97 -12.35 -1.67 10.01
CA ALA A 97 -13.37 -0.63 9.90
C ALA A 97 -14.74 -1.16 9.44
N PHE A 98 -14.83 -2.44 9.07
CA PHE A 98 -16.07 -3.09 8.63
C PHE A 98 -16.72 -3.83 9.80
N ASP A 99 -18.03 -3.66 9.97
CA ASP A 99 -18.81 -4.35 11.01
C ASP A 99 -18.71 -5.89 10.87
N GLU A 100 -18.70 -6.39 9.64
CA GLU A 100 -18.62 -7.81 9.33
C GLU A 100 -17.25 -8.21 8.77
N GLU A 101 -16.26 -8.33 9.66
CA GLU A 101 -14.87 -8.61 9.30
C GLU A 101 -14.71 -9.90 8.47
N VAL A 102 -15.50 -10.95 8.76
CA VAL A 102 -15.45 -12.21 8.00
C VAL A 102 -15.84 -12.00 6.54
N LYS A 103 -16.89 -11.22 6.26
CA LYS A 103 -17.32 -10.89 4.89
C LYS A 103 -16.30 -10.00 4.20
N ALA A 104 -15.73 -9.02 4.89
CA ALA A 104 -14.67 -8.17 4.35
C ALA A 104 -13.44 -8.99 3.94
N LYS A 105 -13.02 -9.93 4.80
CA LYS A 105 -11.92 -10.87 4.55
C LYS A 105 -12.15 -11.77 3.34
N MET A 106 -13.40 -12.11 3.01
CA MET A 106 -13.74 -12.88 1.81
C MET A 106 -13.79 -11.99 0.56
N GLY A 107 -14.38 -10.80 0.66
CA GLY A 107 -14.55 -9.88 -0.48
C GLY A 107 -13.23 -9.28 -0.98
N VAL A 108 -12.26 -9.06 -0.09
CA VAL A 108 -10.98 -8.41 -0.44
C VAL A 108 -10.12 -9.25 -1.40
N LEU A 109 -10.21 -10.58 -1.34
CA LEU A 109 -9.30 -11.47 -2.09
C LEU A 109 -9.42 -11.28 -3.60
N GLU A 110 -10.65 -11.29 -4.12
CA GLU A 110 -10.92 -11.08 -5.54
C GLU A 110 -10.49 -9.66 -5.97
N CYS A 111 -10.73 -8.67 -5.11
CA CYS A 111 -10.42 -7.27 -5.42
C CYS A 111 -8.90 -7.06 -5.58
N VAL A 112 -8.09 -7.66 -4.71
CA VAL A 112 -6.62 -7.61 -4.83
C VAL A 112 -6.14 -8.37 -6.05
N ASN A 113 -6.66 -9.57 -6.29
CA ASN A 113 -6.27 -10.41 -7.45
C ASN A 113 -6.54 -9.71 -8.79
N HIS A 114 -7.58 -8.88 -8.86
CA HIS A 114 -7.92 -8.09 -10.05
C HIS A 114 -7.49 -6.63 -9.95
N LYS A 115 -6.54 -6.30 -9.08
CA LYS A 115 -5.90 -4.98 -8.93
C LYS A 115 -6.86 -3.83 -8.62
N LEU A 116 -8.06 -4.12 -8.11
CA LEU A 116 -8.99 -3.09 -7.63
C LEU A 116 -8.53 -2.47 -6.31
N LEU A 117 -7.72 -3.20 -5.54
CA LEU A 117 -7.16 -2.76 -4.27
C LEU A 117 -5.66 -3.06 -4.20
N ASP A 118 -4.89 -2.06 -3.78
CA ASP A 118 -3.47 -2.23 -3.47
C ASP A 118 -3.30 -2.60 -1.98
N PRO A 119 -2.58 -3.69 -1.68
CA PRO A 119 -2.28 -4.09 -0.31
C PRO A 119 -1.06 -3.33 0.26
N PHE A 120 -1.17 -2.87 1.50
CA PHE A 120 -0.03 -2.38 2.28
C PHE A 120 0.55 -3.54 3.09
N GLN A 121 1.46 -4.29 2.47
CA GLN A 121 2.05 -5.48 3.07
C GLN A 121 2.82 -5.16 4.36
N VAL A 122 2.72 -6.05 5.33
CA VAL A 122 3.53 -5.98 6.55
C VAL A 122 4.90 -6.57 6.26
N LEU A 123 5.93 -5.73 6.34
CA LEU A 123 7.31 -6.12 6.08
C LEU A 123 8.10 -6.21 7.39
N TYR A 124 8.99 -7.18 7.44
CA TYR A 124 9.87 -7.46 8.57
C TYR A 124 11.33 -7.39 8.12
N GLU A 125 12.20 -6.89 8.99
CA GLU A 125 13.64 -7.10 8.83
C GLU A 125 13.99 -8.55 9.18
N LYS A 126 15.13 -9.04 8.68
CA LYS A 126 15.67 -10.31 9.16
C LYS A 126 15.86 -10.25 10.68
N GLU A 127 15.46 -11.32 11.37
CA GLU A 127 15.68 -11.45 12.81
C GLU A 127 17.19 -11.30 13.09
N GLY A 128 17.54 -10.28 13.88
CA GLY A 128 18.92 -10.02 14.24
C GLY A 128 19.44 -11.13 15.14
N GLY A 129 20.49 -11.83 14.72
CA GLY A 129 21.25 -12.76 15.57
C GLY A 129 22.09 -12.05 16.62
N GLY A 130 21.51 -11.07 17.32
CA GLY A 130 22.16 -10.28 18.37
C GLY A 130 21.59 -10.68 19.72
N GLY A 131 22.09 -11.79 20.26
CA GLY A 131 22.01 -12.03 21.69
C GLY A 131 22.73 -10.89 22.41
N TRP A 132 22.02 -10.22 23.30
CA TRP A 132 22.67 -9.47 24.36
C TRP A 132 23.18 -10.49 25.38
N ASN A 133 24.46 -10.82 25.29
CA ASN A 133 25.29 -11.36 26.36
C ASN A 133 26.57 -10.53 26.43
#